data_AF-A0A8C3CZS9-F1
#
_entry.id   AF-A0A8C3CZS9-F1
#
_cell.length_a   1.000
_cell.length_b   1.000
_cell.length_c   1.000
_cell.angle_alpha   90.00
_cell.angle_beta   90.00
_cell.angle_gamma   90.00
#
_symmetry.space_group_name_H-M   'P 1'
#
loop_
_entity.id
_entity.type
_entity.pdbx_description
1 polymer ?
#
loop_
_entity_poly.entity_id
_entity_poly.type
_entity_poly.pdbx_seq_one_letter_code
_entity_poly.pdbx_strand_id
1 'polypeptide(L)'
;MSSGSSVVTLPSHLLSFLRQMDDSSYKGLNGSGDNSGDEHHKQRSSSGSNSSEEIRKAVEECMSSASSTLDVSRKNIKHLTEEIYKLPDVKHFHLEGNAISMVPEDLFQKLPHLVWLDLRFNKITALPPGIGYHRQLKSLLLERNPIKELPTELGSLTSLTALNLRHCPLEFPPKDVIEKGVKSILCFLRASGNDRLLSMEPATSEIPPVEKLNLSELLQSSLDVSDDWPNEEEKLKFQKLKEEIIKDEKEEFLADQGLSAIRDLTKAQKNHGKNRELYPESAGLCR
;
A
#
# COMPACT_ATOMS: atom_id res chain seq x y z
N MET A 1 -43.42 35.77 -35.44
CA MET A 1 -43.60 36.66 -34.28
C MET A 1 -44.28 35.82 -33.21
N SER A 2 -43.78 35.56 -32.01
CA SER A 2 -42.65 36.09 -31.25
C SER A 2 -42.18 34.97 -30.32
N SER A 3 -40.86 34.82 -30.18
CA SER A 3 -40.16 33.95 -29.24
C SER A 3 -40.34 34.48 -27.81
N GLY A 4 -40.82 33.64 -26.89
CA GLY A 4 -40.88 33.95 -25.47
C GLY A 4 -39.59 33.54 -24.76
N SER A 5 -38.73 34.52 -24.46
CA SER A 5 -37.56 34.33 -23.59
C SER A 5 -37.99 34.55 -22.14
N SER A 6 -38.04 33.47 -21.36
CA SER A 6 -38.18 33.52 -19.91
C SER A 6 -36.85 33.96 -19.29
N VAL A 7 -36.79 35.21 -18.82
CA VAL A 7 -35.66 35.74 -18.06
C VAL A 7 -35.74 35.20 -16.63
N VAL A 8 -34.79 34.35 -16.25
CA VAL A 8 -34.63 33.88 -14.87
C VAL A 8 -33.92 34.95 -14.06
N THR A 9 -34.63 35.62 -13.16
CA THR A 9 -34.08 36.61 -12.24
C THR A 9 -33.36 35.88 -11.09
N LEU A 10 -32.06 36.10 -10.95
CA LEU A 10 -31.26 35.53 -9.86
C LEU A 10 -31.46 36.32 -8.54
N PRO A 11 -31.43 35.67 -7.36
CA PRO A 11 -31.58 36.32 -6.07
C PRO A 11 -30.43 37.30 -5.75
N SER A 12 -30.75 38.41 -5.07
CA SER A 12 -29.86 39.53 -4.74
C SER A 12 -28.61 39.17 -3.93
N HIS A 13 -28.52 37.98 -3.33
CA HIS A 13 -27.32 37.49 -2.63
C HIS A 13 -26.25 36.91 -3.56
N LEU A 14 -26.57 36.60 -4.82
CA LEU A 14 -25.58 36.14 -5.82
C LEU A 14 -24.91 37.31 -6.57
N LEU A 15 -25.49 38.51 -6.54
CA LEU A 15 -24.91 39.72 -7.14
C LEU A 15 -23.76 40.32 -6.33
N SER A 16 -23.65 40.01 -5.02
CA SER A 16 -22.50 40.43 -4.21
C SER A 16 -21.26 39.56 -4.44
N PHE A 17 -21.43 38.34 -4.97
CA PHE A 17 -20.33 37.40 -5.23
C PHE A 17 -19.64 37.65 -6.59
N LEU A 18 -20.37 38.20 -7.57
CA LEU A 18 -19.84 38.53 -8.90
C LEU A 18 -19.15 39.90 -8.99
N ARG A 19 -19.14 40.70 -7.91
CA ARG A 19 -18.44 42.00 -7.86
C ARG A 19 -17.01 41.90 -7.32
N GLN A 20 -16.51 40.69 -7.07
CA GLN A 20 -15.19 40.47 -6.46
C GLN A 20 -14.22 39.69 -7.35
N MET A 21 -14.55 39.50 -8.64
CA MET A 21 -13.68 38.89 -9.65
C MET A 21 -13.68 39.71 -10.95
N ASP A 22 -13.29 40.98 -10.87
CA ASP A 22 -12.75 41.70 -12.02
C ASP A 22 -12.09 43.01 -11.55
N ASP A 23 -10.79 42.93 -11.22
CA ASP A 23 -9.85 44.01 -11.59
C ASP A 23 -8.39 43.60 -11.33
N SER A 24 -7.66 43.31 -12.40
CA SER A 24 -6.29 43.84 -12.60
C SER A 24 -5.79 43.60 -14.02
N SER A 25 -6.40 44.38 -14.92
CA SER A 25 -5.73 45.24 -15.91
C SER A 25 -4.65 44.64 -16.83
N TYR A 26 -5.06 44.45 -18.08
CA TYR A 26 -4.19 44.47 -19.26
C TYR A 26 -3.44 45.82 -19.35
N LYS A 27 -2.13 45.70 -19.52
CA LYS A 27 -1.19 46.81 -19.72
C LYS A 27 -1.55 47.68 -20.93
N GLY A 28 -1.67 48.98 -20.69
CA GLY A 28 -1.47 50.01 -21.71
C GLY A 28 0.02 50.20 -21.98
N LEU A 29 0.39 50.19 -23.27
CA LEU A 29 1.68 50.64 -23.76
C LEU A 29 1.65 52.16 -23.93
N ASN A 30 2.67 52.83 -23.39
CA ASN A 30 3.42 53.96 -23.98
C ASN A 30 4.02 54.84 -22.88
N GLY A 31 5.28 55.23 -23.03
CA GLY A 31 5.86 56.34 -22.30
C GLY A 31 7.32 56.16 -21.91
N SER A 32 8.20 56.71 -22.73
CA SER A 32 9.62 56.95 -22.52
C SER A 32 9.92 57.73 -21.23
N GLY A 33 11.10 57.52 -20.62
CA GLY A 33 11.60 58.40 -19.56
C GLY A 33 12.69 57.79 -18.69
N ASP A 34 13.94 57.98 -19.10
CA ASP A 34 15.16 58.28 -18.33
C ASP A 34 15.26 57.96 -16.81
N ASN A 35 16.26 57.12 -16.52
CA ASN A 35 17.38 57.32 -15.60
C ASN A 35 17.23 57.29 -14.05
N SER A 36 18.26 56.67 -13.46
CA SER A 36 18.80 56.75 -12.08
C SER A 36 18.16 55.94 -10.93
N GLY A 37 18.98 54.98 -10.48
CA GLY A 37 19.24 54.50 -9.10
C GLY A 37 18.19 54.65 -8.02
N ASP A 38 17.75 53.50 -7.49
CA ASP A 38 17.89 53.21 -6.06
C ASP A 38 17.60 51.72 -5.77
N GLU A 39 18.61 51.03 -5.24
CA GLU A 39 18.49 49.68 -4.69
C GLU A 39 17.74 49.76 -3.36
N HIS A 40 16.45 49.42 -3.39
CA HIS A 40 15.73 49.03 -2.18
C HIS A 40 15.15 47.63 -2.33
N HIS A 41 15.79 46.71 -1.62
CA HIS A 41 15.30 45.41 -1.21
C HIS A 41 13.77 45.40 -1.00
N LYS A 42 13.05 44.82 -1.97
CA LYS A 42 11.69 44.36 -1.75
C LYS A 42 11.69 42.85 -1.94
N GLN A 43 11.80 42.17 -0.80
CA GLN A 43 11.59 40.74 -0.69
C GLN A 43 10.26 40.37 -1.36
N ARG A 44 10.35 39.70 -2.49
CA ARG A 44 9.24 38.97 -3.07
C ARG A 44 9.07 37.68 -2.26
N SER A 45 7.93 37.58 -1.62
CA SER A 45 7.37 36.35 -1.09
C SER A 45 7.26 35.29 -2.20
N SER A 46 8.24 34.38 -2.28
CA SER A 46 8.23 33.24 -3.20
C SER A 46 8.48 31.93 -2.43
N SER A 47 7.66 31.63 -1.43
CA SER A 47 7.87 30.38 -0.65
C SER A 47 7.55 29.10 -1.44
N GLY A 48 6.81 29.21 -2.55
CA GLY A 48 6.56 28.11 -3.50
C GLY A 48 7.65 27.93 -4.57
N SER A 49 8.56 28.88 -4.75
CA SER A 49 9.58 28.77 -5.80
C SER A 49 10.76 27.91 -5.36
N ASN A 50 11.08 27.86 -4.06
CA ASN A 50 12.30 27.20 -3.62
C ASN A 50 12.15 25.67 -3.52
N SER A 51 11.03 25.16 -3.02
CA SER A 51 10.83 23.70 -2.91
C SER A 51 10.76 23.02 -4.27
N SER A 52 10.03 23.61 -5.22
CA SER A 52 9.88 23.07 -6.57
C SER A 52 11.20 23.08 -7.34
N GLU A 53 12.00 24.15 -7.19
CA GLU A 53 13.30 24.27 -7.87
C GLU A 53 14.32 23.26 -7.30
N GLU A 54 14.39 23.10 -5.98
CA GLU A 54 15.29 22.13 -5.35
C GLU A 54 14.92 20.68 -5.73
N ILE A 55 13.62 20.34 -5.76
CA ILE A 55 13.16 19.02 -6.20
C ILE A 55 13.51 18.82 -7.67
N ARG A 56 13.22 19.80 -8.54
CA ARG A 56 13.49 19.70 -9.97
C ARG A 56 14.98 19.51 -10.24
N LYS A 57 15.85 20.28 -9.58
CA LYS A 57 17.29 20.15 -9.69
C LYS A 57 17.77 18.76 -9.28
N ALA A 58 17.28 18.24 -8.16
CA ALA A 58 17.64 16.89 -7.70
C ALA A 58 17.14 15.80 -8.66
N VAL A 59 15.96 15.98 -9.25
CA VAL A 59 15.43 15.07 -10.27
C VAL A 59 16.29 15.09 -11.53
N GLU A 60 16.69 16.27 -12.02
CA GLU A 60 17.60 16.41 -13.17
C GLU A 60 18.98 15.77 -12.90
N GLU A 61 19.53 15.95 -11.70
CA GLU A 61 20.78 15.32 -11.27
C GLU A 61 20.66 13.79 -11.17
N CYS A 62 19.55 13.29 -10.63
CA CYS A 62 19.26 11.85 -10.54
C CYS A 62 19.12 11.22 -11.93
N MET A 63 18.43 11.89 -12.85
CA MET A 63 18.31 11.45 -14.25
C MET A 63 19.69 11.44 -14.94
N SER A 64 20.50 12.46 -14.72
CA SER A 64 21.84 12.59 -15.33
C SER A 64 22.83 11.54 -14.81
N SER A 65 22.72 11.17 -13.53
CA SER A 65 23.58 10.19 -12.88
C SER A 65 23.11 8.74 -13.05
N ALA A 66 21.94 8.51 -13.68
CA ALA A 66 21.26 7.22 -13.73
C ALA A 66 21.15 6.54 -12.36
N SER A 67 21.06 7.34 -11.29
CA SER A 67 21.00 6.87 -9.92
C SER A 67 19.60 6.36 -9.58
N SER A 68 19.52 5.33 -8.74
CA SER A 68 18.25 4.88 -8.13
C SER A 68 17.99 5.52 -6.76
N THR A 69 18.79 6.53 -6.41
CA THR A 69 18.72 7.24 -5.13
C THR A 69 18.44 8.72 -5.40
N LEU A 70 17.31 9.20 -4.88
CA LEU A 70 16.94 10.61 -4.90
C LEU A 70 17.15 11.19 -3.49
N ASP A 71 18.10 12.11 -3.36
CA ASP A 71 18.38 12.81 -2.10
C ASP A 71 18.00 14.29 -2.22
N VAL A 72 17.05 14.69 -1.39
CA VAL A 72 16.57 16.07 -1.23
C VAL A 72 16.51 16.42 0.26
N SER A 73 17.38 15.82 1.05
CA SER A 73 17.49 16.09 2.49
C SER A 73 17.92 17.53 2.76
N ARG A 74 17.35 18.12 3.82
CA ARG A 74 17.72 19.46 4.35
C ARG A 74 17.57 20.60 3.34
N LYS A 75 16.58 20.49 2.45
CA LYS A 75 16.26 21.49 1.41
C LYS A 75 15.09 22.42 1.78
N ASN A 76 14.60 22.34 3.02
CA ASN A 76 13.44 23.10 3.50
C ASN A 76 12.20 22.92 2.61
N ILE A 77 12.00 21.69 2.10
CA ILE A 77 10.87 21.34 1.26
C ILE A 77 9.60 21.28 2.11
N LYS A 78 8.55 21.99 1.68
CA LYS A 78 7.25 21.97 2.36
C LYS A 78 6.26 21.01 1.72
N HIS A 79 6.34 20.87 0.40
CA HIS A 79 5.43 20.07 -0.40
C HIS A 79 6.22 19.26 -1.43
N LEU A 80 5.84 18.00 -1.59
CA LEU A 80 6.30 17.17 -2.69
C LEU A 80 5.55 17.59 -3.97
N THR A 81 6.26 17.70 -5.08
CA THR A 81 5.71 18.08 -6.39
C THR A 81 5.68 16.89 -7.33
N GLU A 82 4.82 16.95 -8.34
CA GLU A 82 4.65 15.92 -9.40
C GLU A 82 5.95 15.59 -10.16
N GLU A 83 6.96 16.46 -10.08
CA GLU A 83 8.28 16.28 -10.69
C GLU A 83 8.97 15.00 -10.23
N ILE A 84 8.73 14.55 -8.99
CA ILE A 84 9.30 13.30 -8.46
C ILE A 84 8.79 12.07 -9.22
N TYR A 85 7.64 12.15 -9.88
CA TYR A 85 7.05 11.04 -10.64
C TYR A 85 7.75 10.79 -11.98
N LYS A 86 8.66 11.69 -12.40
CA LYS A 86 9.54 11.46 -13.55
C LYS A 86 10.58 10.37 -13.30
N LEU A 87 10.72 9.91 -12.05
CA LEU A 87 11.68 8.91 -11.63
C LEU A 87 11.00 7.64 -11.06
N PRO A 88 10.29 6.84 -11.88
CA PRO A 88 9.55 5.68 -11.41
C PRO A 88 10.43 4.56 -10.81
N ASP A 89 11.71 4.52 -11.21
CA ASP A 89 12.67 3.48 -10.80
C ASP A 89 13.45 3.81 -9.52
N VAL A 90 13.12 4.89 -8.82
CA VAL A 90 13.78 5.26 -7.56
C VAL A 90 13.53 4.21 -6.50
N LYS A 91 14.63 3.74 -5.90
CA LYS A 91 14.65 2.74 -4.83
C LYS A 91 14.90 3.36 -3.47
N HIS A 92 15.67 4.44 -3.40
CA HIS A 92 16.02 5.10 -2.15
C HIS A 92 15.63 6.58 -2.23
N PHE A 93 14.74 7.01 -1.35
CA PHE A 93 14.26 8.39 -1.33
C PHE A 93 14.54 9.03 0.03
N HIS A 94 15.44 10.01 0.02
CA HIS A 94 15.88 10.73 1.22
C HIS A 94 15.23 12.12 1.27
N LEU A 95 14.34 12.31 2.26
CA LEU A 95 13.61 13.55 2.52
C LEU A 95 13.87 14.07 3.95
N GLU A 96 14.95 13.62 4.60
CA GLU A 96 15.30 13.98 5.98
C GLU A 96 15.43 15.50 6.15
N GLY A 97 14.90 16.04 7.25
CA GLY A 97 15.19 17.42 7.66
C GLY A 97 14.51 18.49 6.80
N ASN A 98 13.32 18.18 6.30
CA ASN A 98 12.48 19.10 5.55
C ASN A 98 11.29 19.58 6.40
N ALA A 99 10.37 20.33 5.80
CA ALA A 99 9.18 20.86 6.46
C ALA A 99 7.88 20.23 5.88
N ILE A 100 7.96 18.98 5.43
CA ILE A 100 6.87 18.28 4.75
C ILE A 100 5.77 17.98 5.77
N SER A 101 4.57 18.50 5.52
CA SER A 101 3.41 18.28 6.39
C SER A 101 2.52 17.12 5.94
N MET A 102 2.50 16.83 4.65
CA MET A 102 1.63 15.83 4.03
C MET A 102 2.37 15.09 2.93
N VAL A 103 2.20 13.77 2.91
CA VAL A 103 2.70 12.90 1.85
C VAL A 103 1.56 12.69 0.84
N PRO A 104 1.76 12.96 -0.47
CA PRO A 104 0.73 12.75 -1.49
C PRO A 104 0.23 11.29 -1.52
N GLU A 105 -1.06 11.10 -1.75
CA GLU A 105 -1.68 9.77 -1.80
C GLU A 105 -1.09 8.91 -2.94
N ASP A 106 -0.82 9.54 -4.08
CA ASP A 106 -0.30 8.88 -5.28
C ASP A 106 1.18 8.53 -5.18
N LEU A 107 1.92 9.02 -4.16
CA LEU A 107 3.37 8.81 -4.06
C LEU A 107 3.75 7.32 -4.15
N PHE A 108 3.02 6.48 -3.41
CA PHE A 108 3.29 5.04 -3.34
C PHE A 108 2.88 4.30 -4.60
N GLN A 109 1.91 4.83 -5.37
CA GLN A 109 1.51 4.28 -6.66
C GLN A 109 2.50 4.66 -7.76
N LYS A 110 3.02 5.89 -7.74
CA LYS A 110 3.94 6.43 -8.76
C LYS A 110 5.38 5.97 -8.57
N LEU A 111 5.77 5.55 -7.36
CA LEU A 111 7.10 5.02 -7.04
C LEU A 111 7.02 3.53 -6.65
N PRO A 112 6.66 2.62 -7.57
CA PRO A 112 6.42 1.20 -7.26
C PRO A 112 7.69 0.46 -6.81
N HIS A 113 8.87 1.00 -7.15
CA HIS A 113 10.17 0.39 -6.86
C HIS A 113 10.85 0.88 -5.58
N LEU A 114 10.16 1.71 -4.80
CA LEU A 114 10.72 2.29 -3.57
C LEU A 114 11.00 1.21 -2.52
N VAL A 115 12.26 1.09 -2.10
CA VAL A 115 12.72 0.13 -1.08
C VAL A 115 12.98 0.83 0.25
N TRP A 116 13.45 2.07 0.21
CA TRP A 116 13.84 2.86 1.36
C TRP A 116 13.25 4.26 1.28
N LEU A 117 12.49 4.64 2.30
CA LEU A 117 11.90 5.97 2.44
C LEU A 117 12.32 6.60 3.76
N ASP A 118 13.05 7.71 3.67
CA ASP A 118 13.52 8.46 4.82
C ASP A 118 12.80 9.80 4.95
N LEU A 119 11.90 9.90 5.91
CA LEU A 119 11.08 11.07 6.20
C LEU A 119 11.38 11.65 7.59
N ARG A 120 12.53 11.33 8.18
CA ARG A 120 12.89 11.79 9.54
C ARG A 120 12.95 13.32 9.61
N PHE A 121 12.68 13.89 10.77
CA PHE A 121 12.73 15.34 11.02
C PHE A 121 11.86 16.15 10.03
N ASN A 122 10.60 15.75 9.85
CA ASN A 122 9.61 16.49 9.07
C ASN A 122 8.43 16.92 9.95
N LYS A 123 7.33 17.38 9.34
CA LYS A 123 6.11 17.82 10.02
C LYS A 123 4.91 16.94 9.67
N ILE A 124 5.16 15.67 9.34
CA ILE A 124 4.14 14.75 8.85
C ILE A 124 3.17 14.42 9.98
N THR A 125 1.88 14.64 9.74
CA THR A 125 0.81 14.37 10.72
C THR A 125 0.16 13.00 10.52
N ALA A 126 0.07 12.55 9.27
CA ALA A 126 -0.50 11.27 8.88
C ALA A 126 0.17 10.72 7.62
N LEU A 127 0.12 9.41 7.45
CA LEU A 127 0.52 8.72 6.21
C LEU A 127 -0.73 8.40 5.39
N PRO A 128 -0.67 8.47 4.06
CA PRO A 128 -1.81 8.14 3.22
C PRO A 128 -2.09 6.63 3.26
N PRO A 129 -3.38 6.21 3.18
CA PRO A 129 -3.76 4.80 3.20
C PRO A 129 -3.18 4.02 2.01
N GLY A 130 -2.89 4.71 0.89
CA GLY A 130 -2.26 4.13 -0.30
C GLY A 130 -0.92 3.43 -0.05
N ILE A 131 -0.27 3.69 1.09
CA ILE A 131 0.95 2.98 1.50
C ILE A 131 0.76 1.46 1.55
N GLY A 132 -0.44 0.97 1.88
CA GLY A 132 -0.71 -0.46 2.01
C GLY A 132 -0.61 -1.27 0.71
N TYR A 133 -0.66 -0.61 -0.45
CA TYR A 133 -0.50 -1.27 -1.76
C TYR A 133 0.95 -1.47 -2.16
N HIS A 134 1.90 -0.85 -1.45
CA HIS A 134 3.31 -0.91 -1.81
C HIS A 134 3.91 -2.28 -1.48
N ARG A 135 4.55 -2.92 -2.46
CA ARG A 135 5.08 -4.29 -2.31
C ARG A 135 6.58 -4.37 -2.09
N GLN A 136 7.33 -3.30 -2.31
CA GLN A 136 8.80 -3.34 -2.27
C GLN A 136 9.43 -2.56 -1.11
N LEU A 137 8.65 -1.74 -0.40
CA LEU A 137 9.14 -0.90 0.70
C LEU A 137 9.60 -1.75 1.89
N LYS A 138 10.92 -1.75 2.15
CA LYS A 138 11.54 -2.49 3.24
C LYS A 138 11.79 -1.62 4.47
N SER A 139 12.13 -0.35 4.27
CA SER A 139 12.51 0.56 5.34
C SER A 139 11.75 1.87 5.26
N LEU A 140 11.06 2.21 6.36
CA LEU A 140 10.32 3.45 6.53
C LEU A 140 10.80 4.17 7.79
N LEU A 141 11.41 5.34 7.63
CA LEU A 141 11.92 6.13 8.74
C LEU A 141 11.07 7.39 8.94
N LEU A 142 10.42 7.49 10.10
CA LEU A 142 9.48 8.56 10.43
C LEU A 142 9.84 9.28 11.74
N GLU A 143 11.05 9.05 12.26
CA GLU A 143 11.50 9.64 13.51
C GLU A 143 11.32 11.16 13.55
N ARG A 144 10.87 11.67 14.71
CA ARG A 144 10.61 13.09 14.95
C ARG A 144 9.63 13.69 13.93
N ASN A 145 8.48 13.04 13.74
CA ASN A 145 7.33 13.60 13.08
C ASN A 145 6.13 13.66 14.06
N PRO A 146 5.24 14.66 13.96
CA PRO A 146 4.04 14.78 14.79
C PRO A 146 2.92 13.79 14.38
N ILE A 147 3.26 12.53 14.13
CA ILE A 147 2.31 11.49 13.74
C ILE A 147 1.58 10.99 14.98
N LYS A 148 0.25 11.11 14.97
CA LYS A 148 -0.62 10.64 16.04
C LYS A 148 -1.13 9.21 15.82
N GLU A 149 -1.45 8.88 14.58
CA GLU A 149 -1.97 7.58 14.21
C GLU A 149 -1.27 7.02 12.98
N LEU A 150 -1.08 5.70 12.94
CA LEU A 150 -0.66 4.98 11.75
C LEU A 150 -1.89 4.41 11.02
N PRO A 151 -1.95 4.50 9.68
CA PRO A 151 -3.03 3.92 8.90
C PRO A 151 -3.06 2.40 9.07
N THR A 152 -4.25 1.82 9.14
CA THR A 152 -4.45 0.36 9.23
C THR A 152 -3.88 -0.38 8.02
N GLU A 153 -3.88 0.30 6.86
CA GLU A 153 -3.33 -0.15 5.58
C GLU A 153 -1.83 -0.41 5.66
N LEU A 154 -1.11 0.21 6.61
CA LEU A 154 0.30 -0.10 6.84
C LEU A 154 0.50 -1.58 7.20
N GLY A 155 -0.50 -2.23 7.83
CA GLY A 155 -0.48 -3.66 8.14
C GLY A 155 -0.48 -4.60 6.91
N SER A 156 -0.80 -4.07 5.72
CA SER A 156 -0.76 -4.78 4.44
C SER A 156 0.64 -4.83 3.84
N LEU A 157 1.59 -4.01 4.31
CA LEU A 157 2.98 -4.05 3.88
C LEU A 157 3.67 -5.34 4.33
N THR A 158 3.76 -6.32 3.45
CA THR A 158 4.43 -7.60 3.74
C THR A 158 5.95 -7.53 3.64
N SER A 159 6.49 -6.53 2.93
CA SER A 159 7.92 -6.35 2.69
C SER A 159 8.63 -5.48 3.73
N LEU A 160 7.89 -4.78 4.60
CA LEU A 160 8.46 -3.85 5.56
C LEU A 160 9.19 -4.61 6.68
N THR A 161 10.50 -4.39 6.78
CA THR A 161 11.38 -5.01 7.79
C THR A 161 11.85 -4.02 8.85
N ALA A 162 11.94 -2.73 8.51
CA ALA A 162 12.38 -1.67 9.40
C ALA A 162 11.39 -0.50 9.41
N LEU A 163 10.95 -0.13 10.61
CA LEU A 163 10.06 0.99 10.85
C LEU A 163 10.59 1.79 12.05
N ASN A 164 10.96 3.04 11.83
CA ASN A 164 11.44 3.93 12.89
C ASN A 164 10.38 4.98 13.23
N LEU A 165 9.81 4.90 14.43
CA LEU A 165 8.76 5.78 14.96
C LEU A 165 9.24 6.54 16.22
N ARG A 166 10.55 6.63 16.44
CA ARG A 166 11.10 7.30 17.62
C ARG A 166 10.67 8.76 17.66
N HIS A 167 10.34 9.25 18.85
CA HIS A 167 9.90 10.63 19.06
C HIS A 167 8.67 11.05 18.23
N CYS A 168 7.77 10.11 17.92
CA CYS A 168 6.43 10.41 17.40
C CYS A 168 5.41 10.37 18.56
N PRO A 169 4.49 11.33 18.66
CA PRO A 169 3.43 11.35 19.68
C PRO A 169 2.29 10.38 19.32
N LEU A 170 2.61 9.10 19.12
CA LEU A 170 1.66 8.09 18.70
C LEU A 170 0.63 7.76 19.80
N GLU A 171 -0.64 7.89 19.44
CA GLU A 171 -1.81 7.44 20.20
C GLU A 171 -2.28 6.06 19.69
N PHE A 172 -2.11 5.79 18.40
CA PHE A 172 -2.46 4.51 17.76
C PHE A 172 -1.37 4.10 16.74
N PRO A 173 -0.74 2.92 16.83
CA PRO A 173 -0.97 1.83 17.79
C PRO A 173 -0.50 2.16 19.22
N PRO A 174 -0.99 1.44 20.25
CA PRO A 174 -0.58 1.66 21.63
C PRO A 174 0.92 1.35 21.83
N LYS A 175 1.53 2.01 22.82
CA LYS A 175 2.98 1.92 23.09
C LYS A 175 3.48 0.49 23.28
N ASP A 176 2.70 -0.34 23.96
CA ASP A 176 3.04 -1.75 24.20
C ASP A 176 3.20 -2.57 22.90
N VAL A 177 2.48 -2.19 21.84
CA VAL A 177 2.61 -2.82 20.52
C VAL A 177 3.85 -2.30 19.81
N ILE A 178 4.13 -1.00 19.95
CA ILE A 178 5.30 -0.35 19.35
C ILE A 178 6.60 -0.95 19.90
N GLU A 179 6.67 -1.19 21.21
CA GLU A 179 7.84 -1.75 21.89
C GLU A 179 8.15 -3.19 21.48
N LYS A 180 7.13 -3.96 21.07
CA LYS A 180 7.30 -5.33 20.55
C LYS A 180 7.90 -5.37 19.14
N GLY A 181 7.97 -4.23 18.46
CA GLY A 181 8.64 -4.06 17.19
C GLY A 181 7.74 -4.20 15.96
N VAL A 182 8.38 -4.11 14.79
CA VAL A 182 7.70 -3.91 13.48
C VAL A 182 6.65 -4.99 13.19
N LYS A 183 6.98 -6.27 13.42
CA LYS A 183 6.05 -7.38 13.14
C LYS A 183 4.76 -7.28 13.98
N SER A 184 4.88 -6.89 15.25
CA SER A 184 3.74 -6.72 16.15
C SER A 184 2.89 -5.51 15.75
N ILE A 185 3.53 -4.41 15.36
CA ILE A 185 2.84 -3.23 14.80
C ILE A 185 2.03 -3.62 13.57
N LEU A 186 2.64 -4.29 12.58
CA LEU A 186 1.97 -4.69 11.35
C LEU A 186 0.80 -5.66 11.60
N CYS A 187 1.00 -6.63 12.50
CA CYS A 187 -0.05 -7.58 12.88
C CYS A 187 -1.23 -6.87 13.57
N PHE A 188 -0.94 -5.95 14.50
CA PHE A 188 -1.95 -5.17 15.20
C PHE A 188 -2.76 -4.28 14.25
N LEU A 189 -2.08 -3.59 13.32
CA LEU A 189 -2.73 -2.72 12.33
C LEU A 189 -3.61 -3.53 11.38
N ARG A 190 -3.16 -4.72 10.96
CA ARG A 190 -3.95 -5.66 10.15
C ARG A 190 -5.20 -6.14 10.87
N ALA A 191 -5.07 -6.53 12.14
CA ALA A 191 -6.22 -6.94 12.95
C ALA A 191 -7.20 -5.77 13.16
N SER A 192 -6.69 -4.58 13.46
CA SER A 192 -7.50 -3.38 13.69
C SER A 192 -8.24 -2.90 12.43
N GLY A 193 -7.65 -3.06 11.25
CA GLY A 193 -8.33 -2.78 9.98
C GLY A 193 -9.51 -3.71 9.73
N ASN A 194 -9.39 -4.99 10.09
CA ASN A 194 -10.48 -5.96 9.99
C ASN A 194 -11.57 -5.73 11.05
N ASP A 195 -11.18 -5.39 12.28
CA ASP A 195 -12.15 -5.08 13.35
C ASP A 195 -12.96 -3.82 13.04
N ARG A 196 -12.40 -2.80 12.36
CA ARG A 196 -13.17 -1.63 11.91
C ARG A 196 -14.25 -1.97 10.88
N LEU A 197 -14.06 -3.01 10.08
CA LEU A 197 -15.10 -3.53 9.19
C LEU A 197 -16.20 -4.29 9.95
N LEU A 198 -15.86 -4.87 11.11
CA LEU A 198 -16.77 -5.62 11.97
C LEU A 198 -17.46 -4.74 13.05
N SER A 199 -16.89 -3.57 13.37
CA SER A 199 -17.40 -2.62 14.37
C SER A 199 -18.38 -1.58 13.80
N MET A 200 -18.73 -1.67 12.52
CA MET A 200 -20.00 -1.13 12.06
C MET A 200 -21.09 -2.01 12.69
N GLU A 201 -21.64 -1.58 13.83
CA GLU A 201 -22.69 -2.31 14.57
C GLU A 201 -23.79 -2.86 13.64
N PRO A 202 -24.39 -4.01 14.00
CA PRO A 202 -25.35 -4.71 13.17
C PRO A 202 -26.54 -3.79 12.94
N ALA A 203 -26.92 -3.59 11.68
CA ALA A 203 -28.24 -3.09 11.37
C ALA A 203 -29.25 -4.05 12.02
N THR A 204 -29.85 -3.64 13.14
CA THR A 204 -31.05 -4.29 13.66
C THR A 204 -32.18 -4.01 12.69
N SER A 205 -32.34 -4.85 11.69
CA SER A 205 -33.65 -5.13 11.09
C SER A 205 -33.49 -6.32 10.17
N GLU A 206 -34.07 -7.45 10.60
CA GLU A 206 -34.43 -8.62 9.80
C GLU A 206 -33.44 -8.99 8.69
N ILE A 207 -32.61 -10.01 8.95
CA ILE A 207 -32.04 -10.81 7.86
C ILE A 207 -33.26 -11.32 7.06
N PRO A 208 -33.53 -10.83 5.83
CA PRO A 208 -34.59 -11.44 5.04
C PRO A 208 -34.24 -12.92 4.88
N PRO A 209 -35.23 -13.82 4.91
CA PRO A 209 -34.94 -15.24 4.72
C PRO A 209 -34.09 -15.35 3.46
N VAL A 210 -33.02 -16.15 3.51
CA VAL A 210 -32.11 -16.35 2.39
C VAL A 210 -32.93 -16.95 1.24
N GLU A 211 -33.49 -16.08 0.41
CA GLU A 211 -33.89 -16.42 -0.94
C GLU A 211 -32.58 -16.83 -1.59
N LYS A 212 -32.43 -18.13 -1.79
CA LYS A 212 -31.41 -18.69 -2.65
C LYS A 212 -31.43 -17.86 -3.93
N LEU A 213 -30.42 -17.02 -4.12
CA LEU A 213 -30.25 -16.25 -5.33
C LEU A 213 -30.31 -17.24 -6.49
N ASN A 214 -31.43 -17.24 -7.21
CA ASN A 214 -31.64 -18.11 -8.34
C ASN A 214 -30.85 -17.48 -9.48
N LEU A 215 -29.62 -17.96 -9.68
CA LEU A 215 -28.68 -17.48 -10.69
C LEU A 215 -29.22 -17.60 -12.13
N SER A 216 -30.41 -18.17 -12.33
CA SER A 216 -31.09 -18.27 -13.61
C SER A 216 -31.60 -16.92 -14.15
N GLU A 217 -32.03 -15.98 -13.30
CA GLU A 217 -32.63 -14.71 -13.78
C GLU A 217 -31.60 -13.58 -14.00
N LEU A 218 -30.45 -13.62 -13.32
CA LEU A 218 -29.37 -12.62 -13.52
C LEU A 218 -28.56 -12.83 -14.82
N LEU A 219 -28.71 -13.99 -15.46
CA LEU A 219 -28.11 -14.29 -16.77
C LEU A 219 -28.94 -13.80 -17.95
N GLN A 220 -30.16 -13.30 -17.74
CA GLN A 220 -31.04 -12.85 -18.83
C GLN A 220 -31.05 -11.33 -19.04
N SER A 221 -30.54 -10.53 -18.09
CA SER A 221 -30.55 -9.06 -18.18
C SER A 221 -29.21 -8.43 -18.54
N SER A 222 -28.17 -9.22 -18.85
CA SER A 222 -26.88 -8.71 -19.33
C SER A 222 -26.50 -9.36 -20.66
N LEU A 223 -27.44 -9.35 -21.61
CA LEU A 223 -27.09 -9.30 -23.03
C LEU A 223 -26.40 -7.95 -23.29
N ASP A 224 -25.08 -7.97 -23.34
CA ASP A 224 -24.27 -7.31 -24.39
C ASP A 224 -22.76 -7.40 -24.05
N VAL A 225 -22.17 -8.58 -24.24
CA VAL A 225 -20.77 -8.73 -24.69
C VAL A 225 -20.65 -10.08 -25.40
N SER A 226 -20.53 -10.05 -26.74
CA SER A 226 -19.84 -11.01 -27.61
C SER A 226 -19.92 -12.50 -27.24
N ASP A 227 -20.73 -13.23 -28.02
CA ASP A 227 -20.52 -14.66 -28.29
C ASP A 227 -19.02 -14.93 -28.50
N ASP A 228 -18.49 -15.89 -27.73
CA ASP A 228 -17.43 -16.87 -28.05
C ASP A 228 -16.50 -17.19 -26.87
N TRP A 229 -17.05 -17.31 -25.65
CA TRP A 229 -16.29 -17.86 -24.51
C TRP A 229 -17.20 -18.48 -23.42
N PRO A 230 -16.87 -19.67 -22.87
CA PRO A 230 -15.91 -20.67 -23.35
C PRO A 230 -16.56 -21.62 -24.36
N ASN A 231 -15.80 -21.99 -25.40
CA ASN A 231 -16.22 -22.98 -26.39
C ASN A 231 -16.43 -24.36 -25.73
N GLU A 232 -17.33 -25.21 -26.25
CA GLU A 232 -17.66 -26.53 -25.66
C GLU A 232 -16.42 -27.43 -25.48
N GLU A 233 -15.40 -27.23 -26.31
CA GLU A 233 -14.12 -27.94 -26.20
C GLU A 233 -13.31 -27.52 -24.95
N GLU A 234 -13.37 -26.26 -24.54
CA GLU A 234 -12.67 -25.76 -23.35
C GLU A 234 -13.37 -26.14 -22.06
N LYS A 235 -14.71 -26.18 -22.10
CA LYS A 235 -15.53 -26.72 -21.01
C LYS A 235 -15.19 -28.20 -20.77
N LEU A 236 -15.03 -28.97 -21.85
CA LEU A 236 -14.61 -30.37 -21.76
C LEU A 236 -13.17 -30.53 -21.26
N LYS A 237 -12.24 -29.65 -21.68
CA LYS A 237 -10.86 -29.61 -21.16
C LYS A 237 -10.84 -29.31 -19.67
N PHE A 238 -11.62 -28.34 -19.21
CA PHE A 238 -11.73 -27.99 -17.80
C PHE A 238 -12.35 -29.12 -16.98
N GLN A 239 -13.39 -29.78 -17.49
CA GLN A 239 -14.02 -30.92 -16.84
C GLN A 239 -13.05 -32.10 -16.71
N LYS A 240 -12.30 -32.42 -17.77
CA LYS A 240 -11.26 -33.45 -17.76
C LYS A 240 -10.14 -33.14 -16.79
N LEU A 241 -9.64 -31.91 -16.79
CA LEU A 241 -8.57 -31.49 -15.88
C LEU A 241 -9.01 -31.57 -14.42
N LYS A 242 -10.27 -31.22 -14.14
CA LYS A 242 -10.86 -31.36 -12.80
C LYS A 242 -10.92 -32.83 -12.34
N GLU A 243 -11.32 -33.73 -13.23
CA GLU A 243 -11.35 -35.17 -12.93
C GLU A 243 -9.95 -35.76 -12.76
N GLU A 244 -8.97 -35.28 -13.53
CA GLU A 244 -7.57 -35.68 -13.44
C GLU A 244 -6.94 -35.26 -12.11
N ILE A 245 -7.14 -34.01 -11.68
CA ILE A 245 -6.64 -33.52 -10.38
C ILE A 245 -7.24 -34.34 -9.23
N ILE A 246 -8.55 -34.63 -9.27
CA ILE A 246 -9.21 -35.44 -8.24
C ILE A 246 -8.65 -36.87 -8.21
N LYS A 247 -8.33 -37.41 -9.39
CA LYS A 247 -7.75 -38.74 -9.51
C LYS A 247 -6.31 -38.77 -8.96
N ASP A 248 -5.50 -37.78 -9.28
CA ASP A 248 -4.12 -37.66 -8.81
C ASP A 248 -4.05 -37.46 -7.29
N GLU A 249 -4.91 -36.60 -6.73
CA GLU A 249 -5.02 -36.44 -5.26
C GLU A 249 -5.42 -37.76 -4.57
N LYS A 250 -6.30 -38.54 -5.20
CA LYS A 250 -6.73 -39.84 -4.68
C LYS A 250 -5.64 -40.91 -4.81
N GLU A 251 -4.87 -40.90 -5.89
CA GLU A 251 -3.73 -41.81 -6.08
C GLU A 251 -2.57 -41.47 -5.13
N GLU A 252 -2.28 -40.19 -4.91
CA GLU A 252 -1.31 -39.73 -3.91
C GLU A 252 -1.73 -40.15 -2.49
N PHE A 253 -3.01 -39.98 -2.14
CA PHE A 253 -3.56 -40.42 -0.87
C PHE A 253 -3.42 -41.94 -0.64
N LEU A 254 -3.68 -42.75 -1.68
CA LEU A 254 -3.54 -44.21 -1.60
C LEU A 254 -2.08 -44.68 -1.54
N ALA A 255 -1.16 -43.97 -2.24
CA ALA A 255 0.26 -44.25 -2.20
C ALA A 255 0.87 -44.02 -0.81
N ASP A 256 0.46 -42.95 -0.13
CA ASP A 256 0.94 -42.63 1.22
C ASP A 256 0.40 -43.63 2.26
N GLN A 257 -0.84 -44.10 2.08
CA GLN A 257 -1.42 -45.17 2.90
C GLN A 257 -0.70 -46.51 2.68
N GLY A 258 -0.31 -46.85 1.45
CA GLY A 258 0.46 -48.05 1.11
C GLY A 258 1.88 -48.04 1.66
N LEU A 259 2.57 -46.90 1.63
CA LEU A 259 3.90 -46.72 2.21
C LEU A 259 3.89 -46.84 3.75
N SER A 260 2.80 -46.42 4.40
CA SER A 260 2.60 -46.64 5.84
C SER A 260 2.49 -48.13 6.19
N ALA A 261 1.71 -48.89 5.42
CA ALA A 261 1.52 -50.33 5.62
C ALA A 261 2.82 -51.14 5.39
N ILE A 262 3.63 -50.76 4.40
CA ILE A 262 4.94 -51.39 4.13
C ILE A 262 5.95 -51.06 5.24
N ARG A 263 5.93 -49.85 5.81
CA ARG A 263 6.75 -49.47 6.97
C ARG A 263 6.40 -50.28 8.22
N ASP A 264 5.13 -50.63 8.41
CA ASP A 264 4.69 -51.39 9.58
C ASP A 264 5.02 -52.89 9.43
N LEU A 265 4.93 -53.45 8.22
CA LEU A 265 5.38 -54.82 7.92
C LEU A 265 6.90 -55.01 8.06
N THR A 266 7.71 -54.02 7.64
CA THR A 266 9.18 -54.09 7.78
C THR A 266 9.65 -53.93 9.23
N LYS A 267 8.91 -53.22 10.08
CA LYS A 267 9.17 -53.19 11.53
C LYS A 267 8.82 -54.53 12.20
N ALA A 268 7.75 -55.21 11.76
CA ALA A 268 7.35 -56.50 12.30
C ALA A 268 8.35 -57.62 11.97
N GLN A 269 8.94 -57.65 10.76
CA GLN A 269 9.95 -58.65 10.42
C GLN A 269 11.30 -58.45 11.15
N LYS A 270 11.67 -57.21 11.51
CA LYS A 270 12.91 -56.92 12.23
C LYS A 270 12.90 -57.37 13.70
N ASN A 271 11.72 -57.52 14.30
CA ASN A 271 11.55 -57.98 15.68
C ASN A 271 11.49 -59.50 15.84
N HIS A 272 11.35 -60.28 14.77
CA HIS A 272 11.34 -61.75 14.83
C HIS A 272 12.74 -62.40 14.74
N GLY A 273 13.80 -61.63 14.53
CA GLY A 273 15.18 -62.13 14.37
C GLY A 273 16.06 -62.13 15.63
N LYS A 274 15.54 -61.79 16.81
CA LYS A 274 16.30 -61.78 18.08
C LYS A 274 15.53 -62.43 19.21
N ASN A 275 15.35 -63.75 19.15
CA ASN A 275 15.25 -64.57 20.36
C ASN A 275 15.32 -66.05 19.99
N ARG A 276 16.53 -66.62 20.00
CA ARG A 276 16.77 -68.03 20.33
C ARG A 276 18.26 -68.27 20.59
N GLU A 277 18.47 -69.19 21.52
CA GLU A 277 19.73 -69.83 21.97
C GLU A 277 20.44 -69.15 23.15
N LEU A 278 20.27 -69.62 24.40
CA LEU A 278 20.64 -70.92 25.03
C LEU A 278 21.99 -70.78 25.78
N TYR A 279 21.94 -70.95 27.11
CA TYR A 279 23.09 -71.24 27.98
C TYR A 279 23.73 -72.59 27.58
N PRO A 280 25.03 -72.83 27.86
CA PRO A 280 25.39 -73.47 29.15
C PRO A 280 26.70 -73.01 29.82
N GLU A 281 26.69 -73.13 31.15
CA GLU A 281 27.73 -73.54 32.11
C GLU A 281 29.26 -73.26 31.93
N SER A 282 29.79 -72.65 33.00
CA SER A 282 30.89 -73.12 33.88
C SER A 282 32.32 -72.56 33.78
N ALA A 283 32.91 -72.43 34.99
CA ALA A 283 34.29 -72.12 35.40
C ALA A 283 34.77 -70.65 35.32
N GLY A 284 35.25 -69.99 36.38
CA GLY A 284 35.52 -70.40 37.77
C GLY A 284 36.22 -69.29 38.60
N LEU A 285 36.10 -69.43 39.93
CA LEU A 285 37.03 -69.10 41.02
C LEU A 285 37.58 -67.67 41.26
N CYS A 286 37.20 -67.11 42.43
CA CYS A 286 38.00 -66.49 43.52
C CYS A 286 37.02 -65.65 44.38
N ARG A 287 36.89 -65.72 45.70
CA ARG A 287 37.66 -66.23 46.85
C ARG A 287 36.68 -66.59 47.96
#